data_AF-A0A515D8A7-F1
#
_entry.id   AF-A0A515D8A7-F1
#
_cell.length_a   1.000
_cell.length_b   1.000
_cell.length_c   1.000
_cell.angle_alpha   90.00
_cell.angle_beta   90.00
_cell.angle_gamma   90.00
#
_symmetry.space_group_name_H-M   'P 1'
#
loop_
_entity.id
_entity.type
_entity.pdbx_description
1 polymer ?
#
loop_
_entity_poly.entity_id
_entity_poly.type
_entity_poly.pdbx_seq_one_letter_code
_entity_poly.pdbx_strand_id
1 'polypeptide(L)'
;MNKQEIAVKVKTEAGGALVIETRDGSEQTYCLNQHRTMYLHVRQLHVSREVNLFRFGDDDLGLAPEMSLLVRGTATLEDRSISIIGDPDSKVRTLGIDFYVLDEDLRRKRMELAQKHGQAPRYPCARLGFVRHSRGIGIDDDWFIQCQVPPATLRAISSAASCGTMGVMSVGLALRRIYSSEARASQSVKADWYLRPNRRDNTVDAPEMAYGDITLLSFEEALAHSSLEAVPQRYAFDDTIPAPMLA
;
A
#
# COMPACT_ATOMS: atom_id res chain seq x y z
N MET A 1 2.86 17.15 -29.12
CA MET A 1 2.46 17.98 -27.96
C MET A 1 3.64 18.04 -27.01
N ASN A 2 4.17 19.23 -26.73
CA ASN A 2 5.30 19.38 -25.82
C ASN A 2 4.83 19.10 -24.39
N LYS A 3 5.50 18.14 -23.75
CA LYS A 3 5.31 17.76 -22.36
C LYS A 3 5.73 18.94 -21.50
N GLN A 4 4.77 19.65 -20.90
CA GLN A 4 5.09 20.74 -19.98
C GLN A 4 5.38 20.10 -18.62
N GLU A 5 6.66 19.84 -18.35
CA GLU A 5 7.11 19.33 -17.05
C GLU A 5 6.74 20.33 -15.95
N ILE A 6 5.98 19.87 -14.96
CA ILE A 6 5.63 20.70 -13.81
C ILE A 6 6.82 20.68 -12.85
N ALA A 7 7.68 21.69 -12.97
CA ALA A 7 8.81 21.89 -12.06
C ALA A 7 8.37 22.70 -10.84
N VAL A 8 8.69 22.20 -9.65
CA VAL A 8 8.38 22.87 -8.38
C VAL A 8 9.51 23.81 -8.01
N LYS A 9 9.16 25.06 -7.68
CA LYS A 9 10.11 26.08 -7.21
C LYS A 9 10.50 25.81 -5.76
N VAL A 10 11.57 25.03 -5.56
CA VAL A 10 12.15 24.79 -4.24
C VAL A 10 13.01 25.99 -3.83
N LYS A 11 12.65 26.65 -2.73
CA LYS A 11 13.39 27.81 -2.19
C LYS A 11 14.46 27.39 -1.18
N THR A 12 14.16 26.42 -0.33
CA THR A 12 15.07 25.98 0.73
C THR A 12 14.83 24.52 1.07
N GLU A 13 15.91 23.75 1.25
CA GLU A 13 15.88 22.39 1.78
C GLU A 13 16.94 22.25 2.89
N ALA A 14 16.52 22.32 4.16
CA ALA A 14 17.44 22.28 5.29
C ALA A 14 16.77 21.65 6.52
N GLY A 15 17.53 20.89 7.31
CA GLY A 15 17.06 20.35 8.59
C GLY A 15 15.83 19.43 8.50
N GLY A 16 15.58 18.81 7.33
CA GLY A 16 14.39 18.00 7.10
C GLY A 16 13.12 18.80 6.78
N ALA A 17 13.23 20.11 6.58
CA ALA A 17 12.17 20.96 6.03
C ALA A 17 12.43 21.29 4.56
N LEU A 18 11.37 21.32 3.76
CA LEU A 18 11.36 21.73 2.36
C LEU A 18 10.38 22.91 2.22
N VAL A 19 10.89 24.05 1.77
CA VAL A 19 10.10 25.24 1.48
C VAL A 19 9.96 25.40 -0.02
N ILE A 20 8.73 25.49 -0.50
CA ILE A 20 8.41 25.73 -1.91
C ILE A 20 7.68 27.04 -2.10
N GLU A 21 7.79 27.60 -3.29
CA GLU A 21 6.87 28.62 -3.79
C GLU A 21 5.72 27.93 -4.53
N THR A 22 4.50 28.17 -4.09
CA THR A 22 3.28 27.63 -4.68
C THR A 22 2.90 28.41 -5.95
N ARG A 23 1.88 27.94 -6.68
CA ARG A 23 1.43 28.56 -7.95
C ARG A 23 0.89 29.99 -7.76
N ASP A 24 0.35 30.29 -6.57
CA ASP A 24 -0.12 31.61 -6.14
C ASP A 24 1.01 32.53 -5.63
N GLY A 25 2.26 32.06 -5.63
CA GLY A 25 3.42 32.82 -5.18
C GLY A 25 3.62 32.85 -3.67
N SER A 26 2.77 32.15 -2.90
CA SER A 26 2.96 31.99 -1.46
C SER A 26 4.04 30.93 -1.15
N GLU A 27 4.54 30.95 0.08
CA GLU A 27 5.51 29.96 0.54
C GLU A 27 4.80 28.89 1.36
N GLN A 28 5.14 27.63 1.09
CA GLN A 28 4.64 26.51 1.86
C GLN A 28 5.78 25.62 2.33
N THR A 29 5.77 25.32 3.63
CA THR A 29 6.78 24.51 4.29
C THR A 29 6.26 23.09 4.52
N TYR A 30 7.09 22.11 4.21
CA TYR A 30 6.85 20.69 4.39
C TYR A 30 7.95 20.12 5.27
N CYS A 31 7.59 19.44 6.36
CA CYS A 31 8.55 18.80 7.27
C CYS A 31 8.55 17.29 7.09
N LEU A 32 9.73 16.69 7.13
CA LEU A 32 9.89 15.23 7.15
C LEU A 32 9.16 14.63 8.35
N ASN A 33 8.33 13.64 8.08
CA ASN A 33 7.58 12.93 9.09
C ASN A 33 8.29 11.62 9.46
N GLN A 34 9.19 11.68 10.45
CA GLN A 34 10.04 10.54 10.83
C GLN A 34 9.46 9.66 11.94
N HIS A 35 8.41 10.11 12.62
CA HIS A 35 7.92 9.49 13.86
C HIS A 35 6.47 9.03 13.78
N ARG A 36 5.79 9.25 12.64
CA ARG A 36 4.38 8.91 12.47
C ARG A 36 4.24 7.65 11.63
N THR A 37 3.37 6.77 12.08
CA THR A 37 2.93 5.60 11.31
C THR A 37 1.81 6.01 10.37
N MET A 38 1.93 5.64 9.10
CA MET A 38 0.85 5.70 8.13
C MET A 38 -0.03 4.46 8.27
N TYR A 39 -1.28 4.65 8.67
CA TYR A 39 -2.26 3.57 8.81
C TYR A 39 -3.13 3.44 7.56
N LEU A 40 -3.33 2.19 7.14
CA LEU A 40 -4.00 1.80 5.92
C LEU A 40 -5.03 0.72 6.22
N HIS A 41 -6.21 0.85 5.63
CA HIS A 41 -7.19 -0.23 5.53
C HIS A 41 -7.13 -0.85 4.15
N VAL A 42 -6.86 -2.15 4.09
CA VAL A 42 -6.69 -2.91 2.85
C VAL A 42 -7.95 -3.70 2.55
N ARG A 43 -8.36 -3.67 1.27
CA ARG A 43 -9.56 -4.33 0.73
C ARG A 43 -9.27 -4.89 -0.65
N GLN A 44 -10.22 -5.69 -1.17
CA GLN A 44 -10.20 -6.21 -2.55
C GLN A 44 -8.91 -6.98 -2.87
N LEU A 45 -8.47 -7.79 -1.91
CA LEU A 45 -7.28 -8.61 -2.10
C LEU A 45 -7.54 -9.68 -3.17
N HIS A 46 -6.62 -9.80 -4.10
CA HIS A 46 -6.60 -10.82 -5.14
C HIS A 46 -5.24 -11.49 -5.17
N VAL A 47 -5.26 -12.81 -5.31
CA VAL A 47 -4.05 -13.62 -5.39
C VAL A 47 -3.66 -13.77 -6.86
N SER A 48 -2.41 -13.48 -7.14
CA SER A 48 -1.79 -13.65 -8.46
C SER A 48 -0.50 -14.45 -8.32
N ARG A 49 -0.12 -15.12 -9.40
CA ARG A 49 1.17 -15.79 -9.51
C ARG A 49 1.89 -15.16 -10.68
N GLU A 50 3.06 -14.61 -10.42
CA GLU A 50 3.85 -13.94 -11.43
C GLU A 50 5.17 -14.66 -11.63
N VAL A 51 5.61 -14.73 -12.88
CA VAL A 51 6.92 -15.25 -13.23
C VAL A 51 7.81 -14.05 -13.46
N ASN A 52 8.81 -13.88 -12.59
CA ASN A 52 9.77 -12.79 -12.77
C ASN A 52 10.81 -13.23 -13.80
N LEU A 53 10.63 -12.79 -15.06
CA LEU A 53 11.47 -13.18 -16.19
C LEU A 53 12.82 -12.43 -16.23
N PHE A 54 12.99 -11.40 -15.39
CA PHE A 54 14.21 -10.59 -15.34
C PHE A 54 14.97 -10.84 -14.03
N ARG A 55 15.98 -11.70 -14.07
CA ARG A 55 16.96 -11.87 -12.98
C ARG A 55 18.25 -11.14 -13.37
N PHE A 56 18.67 -10.15 -12.58
CA PHE A 56 19.97 -9.48 -12.75
C PHE A 56 21.00 -10.17 -11.85
N GLY A 57 21.85 -11.01 -12.43
CA GLY A 57 22.98 -11.67 -11.76
C GLY A 57 23.51 -12.86 -12.56
N ASP A 58 24.84 -12.97 -12.69
CA ASP A 58 25.53 -14.05 -13.41
C ASP A 58 25.37 -15.44 -12.76
N ASP A 59 24.94 -15.52 -11.49
CA ASP A 59 24.88 -16.77 -10.71
C ASP A 59 23.66 -17.66 -11.02
N ASP A 60 22.70 -17.19 -11.82
CA ASP A 60 21.39 -17.85 -12.02
C ASP A 60 21.13 -18.24 -13.49
N LEU A 61 22.18 -18.29 -14.32
CA LEU A 61 22.10 -18.72 -15.71
C LEU A 61 21.81 -20.24 -15.81
N GLY A 62 20.54 -20.62 -15.65
CA GLY A 62 20.07 -22.00 -15.83
C GLY A 62 18.91 -22.45 -14.93
N LEU A 63 18.50 -21.64 -13.96
CA LEU A 63 17.36 -21.96 -13.11
C LEU A 63 16.05 -21.60 -13.80
N ALA A 64 15.06 -22.52 -13.74
CA ALA A 64 13.74 -22.28 -14.31
C ALA A 64 13.10 -21.03 -13.65
N PRO A 65 12.36 -20.21 -14.41
CA PRO A 65 11.64 -19.07 -13.86
C PRO A 65 10.71 -19.51 -12.73
N GLU A 66 10.99 -19.07 -11.52
CA GLU A 66 10.19 -19.43 -10.34
C GLU A 66 8.92 -18.57 -10.29
N MET A 67 7.76 -19.23 -10.23
CA MET A 67 6.49 -18.55 -9.98
C MET A 67 6.49 -17.98 -8.56
N SER A 68 6.45 -16.66 -8.47
CA SER A 68 6.34 -15.92 -7.22
C SER A 68 4.87 -15.65 -6.89
N LEU A 69 4.49 -15.96 -5.66
CA LEU A 69 3.17 -15.60 -5.12
C LEU A 69 3.12 -14.10 -4.87
N LEU A 70 2.06 -13.45 -5.35
CA LEU A 70 1.81 -12.03 -5.17
C LEU A 70 0.36 -11.82 -4.74
N VAL A 71 0.14 -11.11 -3.64
CA VAL A 71 -1.20 -10.68 -3.24
C VAL A 71 -1.33 -9.19 -3.47
N ARG A 72 -2.30 -8.79 -4.28
CA ARG A 72 -2.55 -7.40 -4.64
C ARG A 72 -3.87 -6.94 -4.06
N GLY A 73 -4.06 -5.64 -3.88
CA GLY A 73 -5.35 -5.08 -3.54
C GLY A 73 -5.32 -3.57 -3.47
N THR A 74 -6.25 -3.01 -2.70
CA THR A 74 -6.46 -1.58 -2.60
C THR A 74 -6.36 -1.13 -1.15
N ALA A 75 -5.45 -0.20 -0.87
CA ALA A 75 -5.27 0.41 0.43
C ALA A 75 -5.94 1.79 0.48
N THR A 76 -6.64 2.08 1.58
CA THR A 76 -7.22 3.39 1.87
C THR A 76 -6.57 3.96 3.12
N LEU A 77 -6.12 5.21 3.05
CA LEU A 77 -5.53 5.92 4.20
C LEU A 77 -6.59 6.17 5.29
N GLU A 78 -6.29 5.76 6.53
CA GLU A 78 -7.14 6.04 7.71
C GLU A 78 -7.20 7.55 8.02
N ASP A 79 -6.06 8.21 7.82
CA ASP A 79 -5.89 9.66 7.91
C ASP A 79 -6.57 10.38 6.72
N ARG A 80 -5.93 11.44 6.23
CA ARG A 80 -6.41 12.25 5.10
C ARG A 80 -5.97 11.62 3.78
N SER A 81 -5.00 12.22 3.10
CA SER A 81 -4.64 11.88 1.73
C SER A 81 -3.13 11.93 1.55
N ILE A 82 -2.68 11.47 0.38
CA ILE A 82 -1.30 11.60 -0.07
C ILE A 82 -1.25 12.39 -1.37
N SER A 83 -0.21 13.19 -1.57
CA SER A 83 0.04 13.99 -2.77
C SER A 83 1.54 14.15 -3.01
N ILE A 84 1.92 14.60 -4.20
CA ILE A 84 3.27 15.11 -4.46
C ILE A 84 3.30 16.59 -4.07
N ILE A 85 4.38 17.04 -3.44
CA ILE A 85 4.55 18.47 -3.09
C ILE A 85 4.52 19.31 -4.37
N GLY A 86 3.67 20.34 -4.41
CA GLY A 86 3.52 21.22 -5.58
C GLY A 86 2.61 20.70 -6.69
N ASP A 87 2.02 19.50 -6.54
CA ASP A 87 1.08 18.92 -7.49
C ASP A 87 -0.19 18.41 -6.79
N PRO A 88 -1.18 19.29 -6.52
CA PRO A 88 -2.42 18.92 -5.85
C PRO A 88 -3.29 17.98 -6.68
N ASP A 89 -3.06 17.89 -7.99
CA ASP A 89 -3.83 17.01 -8.89
C ASP A 89 -3.45 15.54 -8.67
N SER A 90 -2.27 15.28 -8.09
CA SER A 90 -1.84 13.93 -7.69
C SER A 90 -2.48 13.43 -6.38
N LYS A 91 -3.36 14.22 -5.75
CA LYS A 91 -3.88 13.94 -4.41
C LYS A 91 -4.86 12.76 -4.42
N VAL A 92 -4.55 11.70 -3.67
CA VAL A 92 -5.43 10.53 -3.52
C VAL A 92 -5.56 10.09 -2.06
N ARG A 93 -6.63 9.36 -1.76
CA ARG A 93 -6.80 8.66 -0.47
C ARG A 93 -6.64 7.14 -0.59
N THR A 94 -6.80 6.64 -1.80
CA THR A 94 -6.84 5.21 -2.12
C THR A 94 -5.77 4.91 -3.17
N LEU A 95 -5.08 3.80 -2.99
CA LEU A 95 -3.87 3.44 -3.73
C LEU A 95 -3.75 1.92 -3.84
N GLY A 96 -3.01 1.44 -4.84
CA GLY A 96 -2.70 0.03 -4.99
C GLY A 96 -1.76 -0.44 -3.87
N ILE A 97 -1.93 -1.68 -3.39
CA ILE A 97 -1.01 -2.31 -2.46
C ILE A 97 -0.70 -3.73 -2.88
N ASP A 98 0.60 -4.07 -2.88
CA ASP A 98 1.11 -5.38 -3.26
C ASP A 98 1.90 -5.99 -2.10
N PHE A 99 1.66 -7.26 -1.83
CA PHE A 99 2.41 -8.08 -0.87
C PHE A 99 3.16 -9.18 -1.59
N TYR A 100 4.45 -9.28 -1.35
CA TYR A 100 5.33 -10.30 -1.92
C TYR A 100 6.31 -10.84 -0.89
N VAL A 101 6.95 -11.96 -1.23
CA VAL A 101 7.87 -12.65 -0.34
C VAL A 101 9.10 -11.78 -0.06
N LEU A 102 9.43 -11.66 1.22
CA LEU A 102 10.70 -11.11 1.68
C LEU A 102 11.86 -12.00 1.22
N ASP A 103 12.81 -11.42 0.50
CA ASP A 103 14.06 -12.08 0.10
C ASP A 103 15.03 -12.11 1.29
N GLU A 104 15.06 -13.25 1.99
CA GLU A 104 15.90 -13.48 3.17
C GLU A 104 17.40 -13.45 2.87
N ASP A 105 17.81 -13.83 1.66
CA ASP A 105 19.22 -13.83 1.27
C ASP A 105 19.69 -12.41 1.00
N LEU A 106 18.89 -11.62 0.28
CA LEU A 106 19.15 -10.19 0.10
C LEU A 106 19.10 -9.45 1.44
N ARG A 107 18.18 -9.82 2.34
CA ARG A 107 18.10 -9.27 3.70
C ARG A 107 19.39 -9.55 4.46
N ARG A 108 19.85 -10.80 4.46
CA ARG A 108 21.08 -11.22 5.14
C ARG A 108 22.30 -10.51 4.58
N LYS A 109 22.49 -10.51 3.25
CA LYS A 109 23.59 -9.80 2.58
C LYS A 109 23.64 -8.32 2.96
N ARG A 110 22.47 -7.65 3.00
CA ARG A 110 22.38 -6.23 3.41
C ARG A 110 22.65 -6.02 4.90
N MET A 111 22.21 -6.94 5.76
CA MET A 111 22.53 -6.90 7.19
C MET A 111 24.02 -7.04 7.44
N GLU A 112 24.67 -8.00 6.79
CA GLU A 112 26.12 -8.22 6.88
C GLU A 112 26.91 -6.99 6.39
N LEU A 113 26.47 -6.39 5.27
CA LEU A 113 27.09 -5.17 4.74
C LEU A 113 26.93 -4.00 5.71
N ALA A 114 25.74 -3.79 6.27
CA ALA A 114 25.50 -2.75 7.27
C ALA A 114 26.39 -2.95 8.51
N GLN A 115 26.51 -4.20 8.99
CA GLN A 115 27.38 -4.54 10.11
C GLN A 115 28.85 -4.27 9.80
N LYS A 116 29.33 -4.64 8.60
CA LYS A 116 30.69 -4.35 8.13
C LYS A 116 30.99 -2.84 8.09
N HIS A 117 29.99 -2.02 7.80
CA HIS A 117 30.13 -0.56 7.75
C HIS A 117 29.76 0.16 9.06
N GLY A 118 29.51 -0.57 10.16
CA GLY A 118 29.11 0.02 11.43
C GLY A 118 27.77 0.77 11.37
N GLN A 119 26.93 0.46 10.38
CA GLN A 119 25.63 1.06 10.18
C GLN A 119 24.54 0.19 10.80
N ALA A 120 23.47 0.81 11.29
CA ALA A 120 22.29 0.07 11.73
C ALA A 120 21.69 -0.70 10.53
N PRO A 121 21.49 -2.03 10.61
CA PRO A 121 20.89 -2.80 9.53
C PRO A 121 19.48 -2.26 9.26
N ARG A 122 19.25 -1.81 8.02
CA ARG A 122 17.98 -1.23 7.58
C ARG A 122 17.57 -1.93 6.29
N TYR A 123 16.61 -2.84 6.40
CA TYR A 123 16.01 -3.49 5.26
C TYR A 123 14.56 -2.99 5.14
N PRO A 124 14.28 -2.00 4.27
CA PRO A 124 12.92 -1.48 4.16
C PRO A 124 12.02 -2.55 3.54
N CYS A 125 11.08 -3.04 4.34
CA CYS A 125 10.06 -3.98 3.92
C CYS A 125 8.85 -3.28 3.27
N ALA A 126 8.83 -1.95 3.17
CA ALA A 126 7.76 -1.20 2.53
C ALA A 126 8.31 -0.12 1.61
N ARG A 127 7.64 0.07 0.48
CA ARG A 127 7.90 1.15 -0.49
C ARG A 127 6.59 1.81 -0.87
N LEU A 128 6.61 3.12 -1.02
CA LEU A 128 5.50 3.93 -1.49
C LEU A 128 6.01 4.80 -2.63
N GLY A 129 5.30 4.77 -3.75
CA GLY A 129 5.69 5.50 -4.93
C GLY A 129 4.51 5.96 -5.75
N PHE A 130 4.86 6.68 -6.81
CA PHE A 130 3.94 7.24 -7.77
C PHE A 130 4.52 7.04 -9.17
N VAL A 131 3.68 6.61 -10.10
CA VAL A 131 4.01 6.49 -11.52
C VAL A 131 3.10 7.43 -12.28
N ARG A 132 3.70 8.47 -12.87
CA ARG A 132 3.00 9.32 -13.84
C ARG A 132 2.91 8.58 -15.17
N HIS A 133 1.69 8.36 -15.64
CA HIS A 133 1.49 7.81 -16.97
C HIS A 133 1.36 8.94 -17.99
N SER A 134 1.70 8.63 -19.25
CA SER A 134 1.71 9.64 -20.30
C SER A 134 0.27 10.06 -20.63
N ARG A 135 -0.05 11.35 -20.45
CA ARG A 135 -1.33 11.93 -20.91
C ARG A 135 -1.53 11.63 -22.39
N GLY A 136 -2.46 10.75 -22.71
CA GLY A 136 -2.77 10.33 -24.08
C GLY A 136 -2.83 8.81 -24.30
N ILE A 137 -2.31 8.01 -23.37
CA ILE A 137 -2.39 6.54 -23.43
C ILE A 137 -3.66 6.01 -22.73
N GLY A 138 -4.43 6.88 -22.06
CA GLY A 138 -5.66 6.50 -21.35
C GLY A 138 -5.39 5.67 -20.08
N ILE A 139 -4.15 5.65 -19.61
CA ILE A 139 -3.77 5.05 -18.33
C ILE A 139 -3.64 6.20 -17.34
N ASP A 140 -4.35 6.10 -16.22
CA ASP A 140 -4.34 7.08 -15.15
C ASP A 140 -3.05 6.97 -14.34
N ASP A 141 -2.64 8.07 -13.70
CA ASP A 141 -1.51 8.10 -12.79
C ASP A 141 -1.72 7.13 -11.60
N ASP A 142 -0.68 6.38 -11.25
CA ASP A 142 -0.79 5.28 -10.27
C ASP A 142 0.01 5.54 -9.00
N TRP A 143 -0.69 5.51 -7.86
CA TRP A 143 -0.07 5.40 -6.54
C TRP A 143 0.02 3.94 -6.12
N PHE A 144 1.19 3.52 -5.66
CA PHE A 144 1.43 2.13 -5.27
C PHE A 144 2.17 2.01 -3.94
N ILE A 145 1.80 0.98 -3.18
CA ILE A 145 2.54 0.48 -2.03
C ILE A 145 3.01 -0.93 -2.32
N GLN A 146 4.24 -1.22 -1.93
CA GLN A 146 4.86 -2.52 -2.07
C GLN A 146 5.39 -2.97 -0.71
N CYS A 147 4.86 -4.08 -0.20
CA CYS A 147 5.16 -4.64 1.10
C CYS A 147 5.81 -6.03 0.96
N GLN A 148 6.97 -6.20 1.57
CA GLN A 148 7.66 -7.46 1.70
C GLN A 148 7.31 -8.08 3.04
N VAL A 149 6.81 -9.31 3.01
CA VAL A 149 6.40 -10.04 4.20
C VAL A 149 7.03 -11.43 4.23
N PRO A 150 7.21 -12.03 5.42
CA PRO A 150 7.70 -13.40 5.53
C PRO A 150 6.83 -14.39 4.73
N PRO A 151 7.40 -15.48 4.18
CA PRO A 151 6.65 -16.46 3.39
C PRO A 151 5.40 -17.01 4.10
N ALA A 152 5.49 -17.27 5.41
CA ALA A 152 4.36 -17.75 6.20
C ALA A 152 3.21 -16.73 6.25
N THR A 153 3.54 -15.45 6.44
CA THR A 153 2.57 -14.35 6.44
C THR A 153 1.91 -14.20 5.08
N LEU A 154 2.68 -14.24 3.98
CA LEU A 154 2.11 -14.14 2.63
C LEU A 154 1.14 -15.29 2.34
N ARG A 155 1.48 -16.52 2.76
CA ARG A 155 0.59 -17.67 2.62
C ARG A 155 -0.72 -17.50 3.40
N ALA A 156 -0.65 -16.96 4.62
CA ALA A 156 -1.84 -16.69 5.42
C ALA A 156 -2.75 -15.66 4.74
N ILE A 157 -2.18 -14.52 4.29
CA ILE A 157 -2.91 -13.49 3.54
C ILE A 157 -3.54 -14.09 2.27
N SER A 158 -2.76 -14.85 1.50
CA SER A 158 -3.22 -15.50 0.26
C SER A 158 -4.35 -16.48 0.52
N SER A 159 -4.26 -17.27 1.59
CA SER A 159 -5.29 -18.24 1.97
C SER A 159 -6.59 -17.52 2.34
N ALA A 160 -6.53 -16.54 3.23
CA ALA A 160 -7.70 -15.78 3.66
C ALA A 160 -8.34 -14.99 2.49
N ALA A 161 -7.53 -14.43 1.59
CA ALA A 161 -8.03 -13.78 0.38
C ALA A 161 -8.72 -14.77 -0.58
N SER A 162 -8.13 -15.94 -0.81
CA SER A 162 -8.67 -16.95 -1.74
C SER A 162 -9.95 -17.61 -1.21
N CYS A 163 -10.04 -17.82 0.11
CA CYS A 163 -11.21 -18.38 0.76
C CYS A 163 -12.35 -17.37 0.94
N GLY A 164 -12.12 -16.09 0.61
CA GLY A 164 -13.09 -15.02 0.87
C GLY A 164 -13.35 -14.78 2.36
N THR A 165 -12.51 -15.32 3.25
CA THR A 165 -12.61 -15.18 4.70
C THR A 165 -11.88 -13.95 5.22
N MET A 166 -11.19 -13.22 4.35
CA MET A 166 -10.51 -11.98 4.71
C MET A 166 -11.53 -10.91 5.14
N GLY A 167 -11.52 -10.58 6.42
CA GLY A 167 -12.24 -9.44 6.98
C GLY A 167 -11.52 -8.12 6.67
N VAL A 168 -11.48 -7.23 7.66
CA VAL A 168 -10.74 -5.97 7.54
C VAL A 168 -9.25 -6.25 7.78
N MET A 169 -8.41 -5.87 6.81
CA MET A 169 -6.96 -5.88 6.96
C MET A 169 -6.45 -4.47 7.26
N SER A 170 -5.59 -4.34 8.26
CA SER A 170 -4.97 -3.08 8.66
C SER A 170 -3.44 -3.18 8.56
N VAL A 171 -2.83 -2.17 7.94
CA VAL A 171 -1.38 -2.09 7.74
C VAL A 171 -0.88 -0.76 8.29
N GLY A 172 0.17 -0.80 9.11
CA GLY A 172 0.89 0.38 9.59
C GLY A 172 2.28 0.44 8.97
N LEU A 173 2.64 1.59 8.40
CA LEU A 173 3.94 1.81 7.76
C LEU A 173 4.69 2.95 8.44
N ALA A 174 5.93 2.69 8.87
CA ALA A 174 6.88 3.72 9.30
C ALA A 174 7.78 4.08 8.12
N LEU A 175 7.39 5.11 7.37
CA LEU A 175 8.06 5.52 6.13
C LEU A 175 9.08 6.64 6.37
N ARG A 176 10.18 6.56 5.64
CA ARG A 176 11.17 7.64 5.52
C ARG A 176 10.98 8.38 4.22
N ARG A 177 11.46 9.62 4.17
CA ARG A 177 11.33 10.53 3.00
C ARG A 177 9.89 10.91 2.66
N ILE A 178 8.99 10.81 3.64
CA ILE A 178 7.63 11.30 3.54
C ILE A 178 7.50 12.59 4.35
N TYR A 179 6.75 13.54 3.81
CA TYR A 179 6.61 14.87 4.36
C TYR A 179 5.18 15.12 4.84
N SER A 180 5.01 16.15 5.66
CA SER A 180 3.73 16.70 6.08
C SER A 180 3.79 18.22 6.03
N SER A 181 2.70 18.89 5.68
CA SER A 181 2.63 20.35 5.60
C SER A 181 2.51 21.04 6.98
N GLU A 182 2.37 20.27 8.06
CA GLU A 182 2.20 20.80 9.41
C GLU A 182 3.56 20.86 10.10
N ALA A 183 4.01 22.08 10.40
CA ALA A 183 5.39 22.34 10.82
C ALA A 183 5.83 21.56 12.06
N ARG A 184 4.89 21.18 12.95
CA ARG A 184 5.09 20.39 14.18
C ARG A 184 3.76 19.78 14.66
N ALA A 185 3.08 19.02 13.81
CA ALA A 185 1.86 18.34 14.26
C ALA A 185 2.20 17.43 15.44
N SER A 186 1.54 17.64 16.59
CA SER A 186 1.44 16.61 17.62
C SER A 186 0.90 15.33 16.97
N GLN A 187 1.30 14.16 17.49
CA GLN A 187 0.90 12.85 16.93
C GLN A 187 -0.63 12.67 16.76
N SER A 188 -1.46 13.53 17.36
CA SER A 188 -2.93 13.46 17.32
C SER A 188 -3.61 14.23 16.18
N VAL A 189 -2.92 15.07 15.40
CA VAL A 189 -3.55 15.79 14.27
C VAL A 189 -3.47 14.95 13.00
N LYS A 190 -4.62 14.70 12.37
CA LYS A 190 -4.71 14.06 11.05
C LYS A 190 -4.05 14.94 9.99
N ALA A 191 -2.82 14.63 9.61
CA ALA A 191 -2.08 15.35 8.58
C ALA A 191 -2.12 14.63 7.22
N ASP A 192 -2.06 15.42 6.15
CA ASP A 192 -1.82 14.94 4.78
C ASP A 192 -0.35 14.51 4.61
N TRP A 193 -0.15 13.51 3.76
CA TRP A 193 1.15 12.93 3.45
C TRP A 193 1.67 13.44 2.12
N TYR A 194 2.98 13.65 2.02
CA TYR A 194 3.56 14.18 0.80
C TYR A 194 4.85 13.48 0.37
N LEU A 195 4.96 13.18 -0.93
CA LEU A 195 6.22 12.81 -1.55
C LEU A 195 6.95 14.05 -2.08
N ARG A 196 8.28 14.04 -1.95
CA ARG A 196 9.13 15.06 -2.55
C ARG A 196 9.12 14.87 -4.07
N PRO A 197 9.02 15.95 -4.87
CA PRO A 197 9.39 15.94 -6.29
C PRO A 197 10.79 15.35 -6.50
N ASN A 198 11.14 15.06 -7.74
CA ASN A 198 12.45 14.51 -8.07
C ASN A 198 13.59 15.38 -7.51
N ARG A 199 14.60 14.80 -6.87
CA ARG A 199 15.71 15.58 -6.28
C ARG A 199 16.62 16.25 -7.29
N ARG A 200 16.66 15.75 -8.52
CA ARG A 200 17.58 16.24 -9.55
C ARG A 200 17.05 17.47 -10.27
N ASP A 201 15.75 17.49 -10.57
CA ASP A 201 15.14 18.53 -11.41
C ASP A 201 13.89 19.19 -10.77
N ASN A 202 13.48 18.74 -9.58
CA ASN A 202 12.27 19.18 -8.87
C ASN A 202 10.96 19.01 -9.66
N THR A 203 10.94 18.13 -10.66
CA THR A 203 9.72 17.78 -11.38
C THR A 203 8.88 16.77 -10.61
N VAL A 204 7.57 16.79 -10.86
CA VAL A 204 6.60 15.88 -10.22
C VAL A 204 6.35 14.61 -11.03
N ASP A 205 6.99 14.44 -12.18
CA ASP A 205 6.78 13.28 -13.06
C ASP A 205 7.42 12.00 -12.50
N ALA A 206 8.53 12.13 -11.77
CA ALA A 206 9.24 11.03 -11.13
C ALA A 206 9.63 11.42 -9.70
N PRO A 207 8.65 11.55 -8.78
CA PRO A 207 8.91 11.97 -7.41
C PRO A 207 9.79 10.95 -6.67
N GLU A 208 10.43 11.39 -5.60
CA GLU A 208 11.19 10.50 -4.73
C GLU A 208 10.25 9.50 -4.05
N MET A 209 10.57 8.22 -4.14
CA MET A 209 9.88 7.17 -3.40
C MET A 209 10.18 7.25 -1.90
N ALA A 210 9.18 6.91 -1.10
CA ALA A 210 9.32 6.70 0.33
C ALA A 210 9.58 5.21 0.63
N TYR A 211 10.43 4.95 1.61
CA TYR A 211 10.86 3.60 1.98
C TYR A 211 10.81 3.44 3.48
N GLY A 212 10.42 2.28 3.98
CA GLY A 212 10.28 2.08 5.41
C GLY A 212 9.96 0.65 5.80
N ASP A 213 9.42 0.51 7.01
CA ASP A 213 9.15 -0.77 7.64
C ASP A 213 7.66 -0.93 7.91
N ILE A 214 7.19 -2.18 7.92
CA ILE A 214 5.83 -2.53 8.33
C ILE A 214 5.84 -2.60 9.87
N THR A 215 5.10 -1.71 10.52
CA THR A 215 5.00 -1.65 11.99
C THR A 215 3.77 -2.39 12.52
N LEU A 216 2.74 -2.55 11.68
CA LEU A 216 1.52 -3.28 12.01
C LEU A 216 1.04 -4.02 10.77
N LEU A 217 0.64 -5.27 10.95
CA LEU A 217 -0.04 -6.07 9.96
C LEU A 217 -1.05 -6.95 10.69
N SER A 218 -2.33 -6.64 10.56
CA SER A 218 -3.39 -7.41 11.17
C SER A 218 -4.52 -7.65 10.17
N PHE A 219 -5.13 -8.81 10.25
CA PHE A 219 -6.36 -9.11 9.55
C PHE A 219 -7.15 -10.14 10.36
N GLU A 220 -8.46 -10.02 10.28
CA GLU A 220 -9.38 -11.00 10.88
C GLU A 220 -9.77 -12.01 9.81
N GLU A 221 -9.73 -13.30 10.17
CA GLU A 221 -10.34 -14.34 9.37
C GLU A 221 -11.78 -14.53 9.86
N ALA A 222 -12.74 -14.14 9.04
CA ALA A 222 -14.13 -14.46 9.28
C ALA A 222 -14.26 -15.99 9.27
N LEU A 223 -14.70 -16.58 10.39
CA LEU A 223 -15.13 -17.97 10.40
C LEU A 223 -16.21 -18.09 9.33
N ALA A 224 -15.94 -18.89 8.29
CA ALA A 224 -16.94 -19.24 7.31
C ALA A 224 -18.15 -19.77 8.09
N HIS A 225 -19.24 -18.99 8.15
CA HIS A 225 -20.47 -19.47 8.71
C HIS A 225 -20.90 -20.66 7.85
N SER A 226 -20.67 -21.87 8.36
CA SER A 226 -21.36 -23.06 7.93
C SER A 226 -22.83 -22.66 7.86
N SER A 227 -23.37 -22.55 6.66
CA SER A 227 -24.80 -22.34 6.45
C SER A 227 -25.52 -23.46 7.19
N LEU A 228 -26.05 -23.16 8.37
CA LEU A 228 -27.06 -23.99 8.99
C LEU A 228 -28.26 -23.89 8.06
N GLU A 229 -28.39 -24.86 7.16
CA GLU A 229 -29.67 -25.28 6.61
C GLU A 229 -30.57 -25.67 7.79
N ALA A 230 -31.15 -24.66 8.44
CA ALA A 230 -32.35 -24.86 9.22
C ALA A 230 -33.50 -24.75 8.23
N VAL A 231 -33.76 -25.84 7.51
CA VAL A 231 -35.08 -26.07 6.92
C VAL A 231 -36.05 -26.15 8.10
N PRO A 232 -36.98 -25.19 8.29
CA PRO A 232 -38.06 -25.43 9.23
C PRO A 232 -38.96 -26.43 8.50
N GLN A 233 -38.91 -27.70 8.92
CA GLN A 233 -40.00 -28.62 8.66
C GLN A 233 -41.25 -27.99 9.26
N ARG A 234 -42.04 -27.32 8.41
CA ARG A 234 -43.41 -26.95 8.73
C ARG A 234 -44.14 -28.27 8.93
N TYR A 235 -44.44 -28.59 10.18
CA TYR A 235 -45.48 -29.54 10.54
C TYR A 235 -46.75 -29.13 9.78
N ALA A 236 -47.08 -29.90 8.75
CA ALA A 236 -48.40 -29.90 8.16
C ALA A 236 -49.33 -30.54 9.20
N PHE A 237 -50.08 -29.72 9.92
CA PHE A 237 -51.28 -30.20 10.60
C PHE A 237 -52.30 -30.53 9.52
N ASP A 238 -52.59 -31.82 9.42
CA ASP A 238 -53.66 -32.40 8.62
C ASP A 238 -54.99 -32.12 9.33
N ASP A 239 -55.62 -30.98 9.01
CA ASP A 239 -57.02 -30.72 9.38
C ASP A 239 -57.92 -31.21 8.25
N THR A 240 -58.08 -32.53 8.17
CA THR A 240 -59.19 -33.15 7.45
C THR A 240 -60.46 -33.02 8.29
N ILE A 241 -61.24 -31.96 8.07
CA ILE A 241 -62.65 -31.90 8.50
C ILE A 241 -63.49 -32.61 7.43
N PRO A 242 -64.19 -33.72 7.74
CA PRO A 242 -65.11 -34.32 6.79
C PRO A 242 -66.42 -33.51 6.69
N ALA A 243 -66.90 -33.36 5.46
CA ALA A 243 -68.14 -32.69 5.09
C ALA A 243 -69.40 -33.32 5.75
N PRO A 244 -70.48 -32.55 5.94
CA PRO A 244 -71.70 -33.04 6.57
C PRO A 244 -72.48 -33.95 5.61
N MET A 245 -72.89 -35.12 6.09
CA MET A 245 -73.89 -35.94 5.42
C MET A 245 -75.29 -35.38 5.71
N LEU A 246 -75.99 -35.09 4.62
CA LEU A 246 -77.44 -34.87 4.55
C LEU A 246 -78.20 -36.15 4.91
N ALA A 247 -79.18 -36.04 5.81
CA ALA A 247 -80.46 -36.75 5.78
C ALA A 247 -81.47 -35.99 6.65
#